data_AF-A0A8J8J5F5-F1
#
_entry.id   AF-A0A8J8J5F5-F1
#
_cell.length_a   1.000
_cell.length_b   1.000
_cell.length_c   1.000
_cell.angle_alpha   90.00
_cell.angle_beta   90.00
_cell.angle_gamma   90.00
#
_symmetry.space_group_name_H-M   'P 1'
#
loop_
_entity.id
_entity.type
_entity.pdbx_description
1 polymer ?
#
loop_
_entity_poly.entity_id
_entity_poly.type
_entity_poly.pdbx_seq_one_letter_code
_entity_poly.pdbx_strand_id
1 'polypeptide(L)' 'MEIVFLDTNLFYATILKNDAHHELATKTIETLTRKGTPIIIPEAVSRELRQSFYRKYLNAQSRIIHHYRKAIRHGL' A
#
# COMPACT_ATOMS: atom_id res chain seq x y z
N MET A 1 5.46 -23.93 -1.90
CA MET A 1 5.45 -22.53 -2.40
C MET A 1 4.95 -21.67 -1.26
N GLU A 2 5.76 -20.74 -0.78
CA GLU A 2 5.39 -19.84 0.31
C GLU A 2 4.41 -18.78 -0.23
N ILE A 3 3.38 -18.43 0.55
CA ILE A 3 2.42 -17.38 0.22
C ILE A 3 2.53 -16.33 1.33
N VAL A 4 2.64 -15.06 0.95
CA VAL A 4 2.75 -13.96 1.90
C VAL A 4 1.44 -13.20 1.95
N PHE A 5 0.88 -13.05 3.15
CA PHE A 5 -0.24 -12.16 3.40
C PHE A 5 0.30 -10.80 3.80
N LEU A 6 -0.12 -9.77 3.07
CA LEU A 6 0.38 -8.42 3.25
C LEU A 6 -0.44 -7.74 4.35
N ASP A 7 0.22 -7.27 5.40
CA ASP A 7 -0.42 -6.55 6.49
C ASP A 7 -0.61 -5.06 6.18
N THR A 8 -1.44 -4.38 6.98
CA THR A 8 -1.76 -2.97 6.79
C THR A 8 -0.51 -2.08 6.87
N ASN A 9 0.43 -2.36 7.76
CA ASN A 9 1.61 -1.51 8.00
C ASN A 9 2.63 -1.58 6.86
N LEU A 10 2.94 -2.79 6.41
CA LEU A 10 3.82 -3.04 5.28
C LEU A 10 3.23 -2.42 4.02
N PHE A 11 1.91 -2.57 3.80
CA PHE A 11 1.26 -1.94 2.66
C PHE A 11 1.31 -0.40 2.74
N TYR A 12 1.06 0.17 3.93
CA TYR A 12 1.17 1.60 4.16
C TYR A 12 2.57 2.13 3.84
N ALA A 13 3.60 1.46 4.34
CA ALA A 13 4.99 1.84 4.12
C ALA A 13 5.35 1.74 2.63
N THR A 14 4.86 0.74 1.90
CA THR A 14 5.07 0.64 0.44
C THR A 14 4.42 1.79 -0.32
N ILE A 15 3.22 2.26 0.09
CA ILE A 15 2.50 3.32 -0.63
C ILE A 15 3.03 4.73 -0.28
N LEU A 16 3.35 4.97 1.00
CA LEU A 16 3.69 6.31 1.50
C LEU A 16 5.20 6.59 1.35
N LYS A 17 5.57 7.41 0.37
CA LYS A 17 6.98 7.79 0.11
C LYS A 17 7.71 8.45 1.28
N ASN A 18 6.97 9.06 2.20
CA ASN A 18 7.52 9.74 3.38
C ASN A 18 7.53 8.83 4.63
N ASP A 19 7.09 7.58 4.52
CA ASP A 19 7.19 6.64 5.62
C ASP A 19 8.66 6.28 5.87
N ALA A 20 9.06 6.22 7.13
CA ALA A 20 10.44 5.90 7.51
C ALA A 20 10.89 4.52 6.98
N HIS A 21 9.94 3.61 6.74
CA HIS A 21 10.21 2.26 6.25
C HIS A 21 9.96 2.12 4.75
N HIS A 22 9.69 3.20 4.00
CA HIS A 22 9.28 3.13 2.60
C HIS A 22 10.27 2.34 1.72
N GLU A 23 11.57 2.62 1.85
CA GLU A 23 12.60 1.93 1.07
C GLU A 23 12.68 0.43 1.41
N LEU A 24 12.60 0.10 2.71
CA LEU A 24 12.65 -1.27 3.19
C LEU A 24 11.43 -2.06 2.72
N ALA A 25 10.24 -1.48 2.87
CA ALA A 25 8.98 -2.07 2.43
C ALA A 25 8.99 -2.32 0.91
N THR A 26 9.42 -1.34 0.13
CA THR A 26 9.53 -1.45 -1.34
C THR A 26 10.49 -2.58 -1.75
N LYS A 27 11.71 -2.61 -1.20
CA LYS A 27 12.69 -3.68 -1.48
C LYS A 27 12.17 -5.07 -1.10
N THR A 28 11.39 -5.16 -0.03
CA THR A 28 10.78 -6.43 0.41
C THR A 28 9.78 -6.94 -0.62
N ILE A 29 8.86 -6.08 -1.07
CA ILE A 29 7.87 -6.44 -2.10
C ILE A 29 8.54 -6.79 -3.43
N GLU A 30 9.55 -6.02 -3.84
CA GLU A 30 10.32 -6.32 -5.06
C GLU A 30 11.00 -7.69 -4.98
N THR A 31 11.59 -8.03 -3.82
CA THR A 31 12.26 -9.31 -3.62
C THR A 31 11.26 -10.47 -3.69
N LEU A 32 10.11 -10.34 -3.02
CA LEU A 32 9.04 -11.35 -3.05
C LEU A 32 8.51 -11.56 -4.47
N THR A 33 8.30 -10.46 -5.21
CA THR A 33 7.84 -10.50 -6.60
C THR A 33 8.86 -11.16 -7.52
N ARG A 34 10.16 -10.82 -7.38
CA ARG A 34 11.26 -11.44 -8.15
C ARG A 34 11.38 -12.94 -7.89
N LYS A 35 11.10 -13.39 -6.67
CA LYS A 35 11.07 -14.81 -6.31
C LYS A 35 9.81 -15.54 -6.79
N GLY A 36 8.86 -14.83 -7.42
CA GLY A 36 7.57 -15.39 -7.83
C GLY A 36 6.69 -15.77 -6.64
N THR A 37 6.93 -15.20 -5.46
CA THR A 37 6.14 -15.46 -4.26
C THR A 37 4.77 -14.78 -4.40
N PRO A 38 3.65 -15.51 -4.32
CA PRO A 38 2.33 -14.90 -4.34
C PRO A 38 2.13 -14.02 -3.12
N ILE A 39 1.72 -12.78 -3.37
CA ILE A 39 1.39 -11.79 -2.36
C ILE A 39 -0.13 -11.61 -2.35
N ILE A 40 -0.76 -11.93 -1.23
CA ILE A 40 -2.20 -11.77 -1.05
C ILE A 40 -2.44 -10.57 -0.13
N ILE A 41 -3.27 -9.65 -0.58
CA ILE A 41 -3.72 -8.51 0.23
C ILE A 41 -5.13 -8.85 0.75
N PRO A 42 -5.31 -9.09 2.05
CA PRO A 42 -6.63 -9.37 2.61
C PRO A 42 -7.60 -8.21 2.38
N GLU A 43 -8.86 -8.51 2.11
CA GLU A 43 -9.89 -7.47 1.91
C GLU A 43 -9.99 -6.50 3.11
N ALA A 44 -9.85 -7.03 4.33
CA ALA A 44 -9.84 -6.24 5.55
C ALA A 44 -8.73 -5.17 5.55
N VAL A 45 -7.53 -5.54 5.10
CA VAL A 45 -6.38 -4.64 4.95
C VAL A 45 -6.68 -3.56 3.90
N SER A 46 -7.19 -3.96 2.73
CA SER A 46 -7.60 -3.03 1.67
C SER A 46 -8.71 -2.05 2.11
N ARG A 47 -9.62 -2.50 2.99
CA ARG A 47 -10.68 -1.65 3.55
C ARG A 47 -10.13 -0.67 4.59
N GLU A 48 -9.26 -1.15 5.47
CA GLU A 48 -8.61 -0.33 6.51
C GLU A 48 -7.75 0.76 5.88
N LEU A 49 -6.97 0.43 4.85
CA LEU A 49 -6.22 1.39 4.06
C LEU A 49 -7.12 2.45 3.45
N ARG A 50 -8.20 2.06 2.76
CA ARG A 50 -9.14 3.03 2.18
C ARG A 50 -9.70 3.98 3.25
N GLN A 51 -10.04 3.48 4.43
CA GLN A 51 -10.56 4.30 5.51
C GLN A 51 -9.51 5.23 6.12
N SER A 52 -8.32 4.73 6.41
CA SER A 52 -7.27 5.52 7.05
C SER A 52 -6.62 6.50 6.06
N PHE A 53 -6.50 6.14 4.77
CA PHE A 53 -6.21 7.10 3.69
C PHE A 53 -7.30 8.17 3.61
N TYR A 54 -8.59 7.81 3.54
CA TYR A 54 -9.67 8.79 3.47
C TYR A 54 -9.64 9.80 4.63
N ARG A 55 -9.37 9.33 5.86
CA ARG A 55 -9.22 10.18 7.05
C ARG A 55 -7.96 11.06 7.02
N LYS A 56 -6.79 10.53 6.65
CA LYS A 56 -5.55 11.31 6.54
C LYS A 56 -5.60 12.33 5.39
N TYR A 57 -6.23 12.00 4.27
CA TYR A 57 -6.27 12.85 3.06
C TYR A 57 -7.42 13.86 3.03
N LEU A 58 -8.51 13.65 3.78
CA LEU A 58 -9.43 14.75 4.10
C LEU A 58 -8.71 15.87 4.89
N ASN A 59 -7.71 15.51 5.70
CA ASN A 59 -6.90 16.46 6.45
C ASN A 59 -5.66 16.97 5.68
N ALA A 60 -5.22 16.26 4.62
CA ALA A 60 -4.02 16.59 3.86
C ALA A 60 -4.35 16.93 2.40
N GLN A 61 -4.44 18.24 2.12
CA GLN A 61 -4.40 18.93 0.82
C GLN A 61 -4.80 18.12 -0.44
N SER A 62 -5.85 18.62 -1.10
CA SER A 62 -6.53 18.11 -2.31
C SER A 62 -5.67 17.58 -3.47
N ARG A 63 -4.39 17.93 -3.54
CA ARG A 63 -3.47 17.49 -4.61
C ARG A 63 -3.09 16.02 -4.49
N ILE A 64 -3.02 15.47 -3.28
CA ILE A 64 -2.66 14.06 -3.08
C ILE A 64 -3.88 13.14 -3.30
N ILE A 65 -5.10 13.65 -3.04
CA ILE A 65 -6.38 12.99 -3.38
C ILE A 65 -6.45 12.66 -4.87
N HIS A 66 -5.95 13.53 -5.76
CA HIS A 66 -5.97 13.31 -7.20
C HIS A 66 -5.11 12.12 -7.64
N HIS A 67 -3.87 12.05 -7.16
CA HIS A 67 -2.97 10.94 -7.47
C HIS A 67 -3.50 9.61 -6.91
N TYR A 68 -4.14 9.64 -5.74
CA TYR A 68 -4.72 8.45 -5.12
C TYR A 68 -5.99 7.94 -5.83
N ARG A 69 -6.92 8.85 -6.19
CA ARG A 69 -8.09 8.48 -7.01
C ARG A 69 -7.69 7.87 -8.35
N LYS A 70 -6.61 8.37 -8.95
CA LYS A 70 -6.04 7.80 -10.16
C LYS A 70 -5.51 6.39 -9.89
N ALA A 71 -4.77 6.19 -8.80
CA ALA A 71 -4.19 4.90 -8.49
C ALA A 71 -5.24 3.81 -8.16
N ILE A 72 -6.29 4.12 -7.36
CA ILE A 72 -7.42 3.19 -7.13
C ILE A 72 -8.12 2.82 -8.45
N ARG A 73 -8.37 3.78 -9.34
CA ARG A 73 -9.03 3.48 -10.63
C ARG A 73 -8.20 2.59 -11.53
N HIS A 74 -6.88 2.63 -11.40
CA HIS A 74 -5.96 1.82 -12.19
C HIS A 74 -5.57 0.51 -11.50
N GLY A 75 -6.27 0.13 -10.42
CA GLY A 75 -6.07 -1.16 -9.78
C GLY A 75 -4.85 -1.22 -8.87
N LEU A 76 -4.50 -0.12 -8.20
CA LEU A 76 -4.10 -0.27 -6.80
C LEU A 76 -5.29 -0.75 -5.96
#